data_AF-A0A1G0B5P6-F1
#
_entry.id   AF-A0A1G0B5P6-F1
#
_cell.length_a   1.000
_cell.length_b   1.000
_cell.length_c   1.000
_cell.angle_alpha   90.00
_cell.angle_beta   90.00
_cell.angle_gamma   90.00
#
_symmetry.space_group_name_H-M   'P 1'
#
loop_
_entity.id
_entity.type
_entity.pdbx_description
1 polymer ?
#
loop_
_entity_poly.entity_id
_entity_poly.type
_entity_poly.pdbx_seq_one_letter_code
_entity_poly.pdbx_strand_id
1 'polypeptide(L)'
;MKQVSFSARKSLITSFFLGLFIIGFQNSGYATNIILNDTIGFNEYRGSVIDSKTKKPLEFATLLINGTNISTITNTQGNFLLKVPKKYTNRRVTVSFLGYTSKVISLSDFDKDNTTIKLETYIEELSEVKINIKDATSLVQEMLKRKGDNYYNDDLKMTSFYRETIKKRRTYVSLSEAVVEIYKQPYTTDRSDILKIYKARKSTDYNKLDTVAFKLRGGPFNTLYVDIMKNTSMLFDENMVDVYDFTFDNSTKIDNRLIHVVNFKQKRYVTDPLFYGKLYIDAQTLALTNAKFYLNLDNKQKASKFFIIKKPKDADVLPIEAYYQVEYREKEGKWYYGYSRIQLGFKIDWTKKWFNTLYYTTIEMAVTDWEKSDVSQLPKLKDRLRPSVIMSDNTSGFKDPEFWGAYNVIEPDKPIESAIEKIQKQLKKD
;
A
#
# COMPACT_ATOMS: atom_id res chain seq x y z
N MET A 1 -13.99 -24.80 -27.36
CA MET A 1 -12.94 -25.22 -26.40
C MET A 1 -12.36 -24.09 -25.52
N LYS A 2 -12.38 -22.80 -25.90
CA LYS A 2 -11.81 -21.69 -25.08
C LYS A 2 -12.59 -21.29 -23.80
N GLN A 3 -13.86 -21.69 -23.64
CA GLN A 3 -14.64 -21.37 -22.43
C GLN A 3 -14.30 -22.25 -21.21
N VAL A 4 -13.72 -23.43 -21.43
CA VAL A 4 -13.48 -24.41 -20.35
C VAL A 4 -12.26 -24.03 -19.50
N SER A 5 -11.24 -23.38 -20.07
CA SER A 5 -10.06 -22.91 -19.32
C SER A 5 -10.37 -21.75 -18.36
N PHE A 6 -11.40 -20.95 -18.66
CA PHE A 6 -11.83 -19.86 -17.78
C PHE A 6 -12.59 -20.36 -16.53
N SER A 7 -13.20 -21.55 -16.60
CA SER A 7 -13.90 -22.16 -15.46
C SER A 7 -12.94 -22.72 -14.41
N ALA A 8 -11.80 -23.29 -14.81
CA ALA A 8 -10.77 -23.76 -13.89
C ALA A 8 -10.11 -22.59 -13.12
N ARG A 9 -9.97 -21.42 -13.77
CA ARG A 9 -9.48 -20.16 -13.17
C ARG A 9 -10.35 -19.64 -12.02
N LYS A 10 -11.67 -19.95 -12.02
CA LYS A 10 -12.56 -19.61 -10.90
C LYS A 10 -12.07 -20.24 -9.60
N SER A 11 -11.46 -21.43 -9.61
CA SER A 11 -11.04 -22.08 -8.37
C SER A 11 -9.83 -21.40 -7.71
N LEU A 12 -8.93 -20.73 -8.45
CA LEU A 12 -7.74 -20.11 -7.86
C LEU A 12 -8.01 -18.68 -7.37
N ILE A 13 -8.70 -17.87 -8.16
CA ILE A 13 -9.02 -16.47 -7.80
C ILE A 13 -10.16 -16.43 -6.75
N THR A 14 -11.15 -17.33 -6.85
CA THR A 14 -12.25 -17.37 -5.87
C THR A 14 -11.84 -18.07 -4.58
N SER A 15 -10.96 -19.10 -4.60
CA SER A 15 -10.46 -19.72 -3.36
C SER A 15 -9.43 -18.86 -2.61
N PHE A 16 -8.77 -17.91 -3.28
CA PHE A 16 -7.89 -16.95 -2.61
C PHE A 16 -8.67 -15.99 -1.68
N PHE A 17 -9.90 -15.63 -2.06
CA PHE A 17 -10.81 -14.85 -1.22
C PHE A 17 -11.76 -15.72 -0.37
N LEU A 18 -11.94 -17.00 -0.70
CA LEU A 18 -12.89 -17.92 -0.07
C LEU A 18 -12.21 -19.15 0.59
N GLY A 19 -11.30 -18.91 1.54
CA GLY A 19 -10.84 -19.96 2.46
C GLY A 19 -11.90 -20.29 3.52
N LEU A 20 -12.48 -21.50 3.41
CA LEU A 20 -13.58 -22.09 4.18
C LEU A 20 -13.36 -22.22 5.71
N PHE A 21 -14.47 -21.96 6.42
CA PHE A 21 -15.04 -22.58 7.61
C PHE A 21 -14.23 -22.88 8.90
N ILE A 22 -14.71 -22.22 9.97
CA ILE A 22 -15.01 -22.70 11.34
C ILE A 22 -14.04 -23.75 11.93
N ILE A 23 -13.15 -23.31 12.83
CA ILE A 23 -13.25 -23.51 14.29
C ILE A 23 -12.68 -22.24 14.93
N GLY A 24 -13.51 -21.54 15.70
CA GLY A 24 -13.09 -20.41 16.51
C GLY A 24 -12.35 -20.92 17.75
N PHE A 25 -11.03 -20.99 17.69
CA PHE A 25 -10.23 -20.86 18.91
C PHE A 25 -10.03 -19.36 19.14
N GLN A 26 -10.70 -18.83 20.16
CA GLN A 26 -10.30 -17.57 20.77
C GLN A 26 -8.96 -17.79 21.46
N ASN A 27 -7.87 -17.74 20.68
CA ASN A 27 -6.57 -17.47 21.25
C ASN A 27 -6.44 -15.97 21.37
N SER A 28 -6.81 -15.46 22.54
CA SER A 28 -6.38 -14.16 23.05
C SER A 28 -4.87 -14.21 23.27
N GLY A 29 -4.09 -14.23 22.19
CA GLY A 29 -2.66 -14.05 22.24
C GLY A 29 -2.40 -12.61 22.61
N TYR A 30 -2.20 -12.33 23.90
CA TYR A 30 -1.64 -11.07 24.34
C TYR A 30 -0.24 -10.95 23.74
N ALA A 31 -0.08 -10.05 22.76
CA ALA A 31 1.24 -9.63 22.34
C ALA A 31 1.89 -8.95 23.55
N THR A 32 2.89 -9.59 24.13
CA THR A 32 3.76 -8.95 25.12
C THR A 32 4.53 -7.86 24.40
N ASN A 33 4.17 -6.61 24.66
CA ASN A 33 4.94 -5.44 24.21
C ASN A 33 6.26 -5.42 24.98
N ILE A 34 7.27 -6.14 24.49
CA ILE A 34 8.65 -5.83 24.88
C ILE A 34 8.97 -4.52 24.16
N ILE A 35 8.87 -3.41 24.89
CA ILE A 35 9.42 -2.14 24.45
C ILE A 35 10.93 -2.33 24.49
N LEU A 36 11.53 -2.67 23.34
CA LEU A 36 12.96 -2.44 23.17
C LEU A 36 13.12 -0.92 23.22
N ASN A 37 13.65 -0.41 24.33
CA ASN A 37 14.14 0.96 24.39
C ASN A 37 15.25 1.06 23.35
N ASP A 38 14.95 1.70 22.23
CA ASP A 38 15.95 1.98 21.22
C ASP A 38 16.98 2.94 21.84
N THR A 39 18.18 2.42 22.10
CA THR A 39 19.29 3.15 22.72
C THR A 39 19.93 4.13 21.72
N ILE A 40 19.51 4.08 20.45
CA ILE A 40 19.99 4.93 19.38
C ILE A 40 19.12 6.19 19.36
N GLY A 41 19.64 7.28 19.92
CA GLY A 41 18.98 8.58 19.81
C GLY A 41 18.74 8.96 18.34
N PHE A 42 17.62 9.64 18.08
CA PHE A 42 17.24 10.12 16.75
C PHE A 42 16.94 11.62 16.79
N ASN A 43 16.93 12.24 15.61
CA ASN A 43 16.41 13.58 15.36
C ASN A 43 15.12 13.46 14.56
N GLU A 44 14.14 14.32 14.85
CA GLU A 44 12.91 14.44 14.06
C GLU A 44 13.00 15.67 13.14
N TYR A 45 12.52 15.50 11.91
CA TYR A 45 12.35 16.56 10.94
C TYR A 45 10.95 16.51 10.36
N ARG A 46 10.24 17.64 10.41
CA ARG A 46 8.87 17.81 9.93
C ARG A 46 8.84 18.82 8.81
N GLY A 47 7.86 18.67 7.92
CA GLY A 47 7.75 19.56 6.78
C GLY A 47 6.70 19.16 5.77
N SER A 48 6.74 19.80 4.61
CA SER A 48 5.84 19.52 3.49
C SER A 48 6.60 19.47 2.17
N VAL A 49 6.07 18.68 1.22
CA VAL A 49 6.51 18.63 -0.17
C VAL A 49 5.40 19.19 -1.05
N ILE A 50 5.72 20.17 -1.89
CA ILE A 50 4.77 20.86 -2.75
C ILE A 50 5.30 21.02 -4.18
N ASP A 51 4.38 21.19 -5.13
CA ASP A 51 4.67 21.65 -6.48
C ASP A 51 5.22 23.08 -6.43
N SER A 52 6.39 23.30 -7.04
CA SER A 52 7.06 24.61 -7.11
C SER A 52 6.25 25.69 -7.83
N LYS A 53 5.42 25.35 -8.82
CA LYS A 53 4.59 26.27 -9.61
C LYS A 53 3.20 26.41 -8.98
N THR A 54 2.48 25.31 -8.82
CA THR A 54 1.07 25.34 -8.40
C THR A 54 0.91 25.47 -6.89
N LYS A 55 1.98 25.23 -6.12
CA LYS A 55 1.98 25.15 -4.64
C LYS A 55 1.06 24.08 -4.08
N LYS A 56 0.52 23.20 -4.93
CA LYS A 56 -0.30 22.08 -4.48
C LYS A 56 0.57 21.09 -3.71
N PRO A 57 0.04 20.48 -2.64
CA PRO A 57 0.72 19.39 -1.96
C PRO A 57 1.03 18.22 -2.88
N LEU A 58 2.20 17.61 -2.70
CA LEU A 58 2.57 16.37 -3.39
C LEU A 58 2.34 15.21 -2.44
N GLU A 59 1.21 14.53 -2.65
CA GLU A 59 0.80 13.38 -1.85
C GLU A 59 1.66 12.16 -2.17
N PHE A 60 2.13 11.44 -1.14
CA PHE A 60 2.94 10.23 -1.28
C PHE A 60 4.31 10.43 -1.97
N ALA A 61 4.86 11.64 -1.91
CA ALA A 61 6.26 11.88 -2.26
C ALA A 61 7.17 11.09 -1.31
N THR A 62 8.20 10.44 -1.86
CA THR A 62 9.14 9.63 -1.09
C THR A 62 10.31 10.50 -0.62
N LEU A 63 10.70 10.33 0.65
CA LEU A 63 11.93 10.89 1.21
C LEU A 63 12.84 9.72 1.63
N LEU A 64 14.04 9.64 1.05
CA LEU A 64 15.03 8.59 1.32
C LEU A 64 16.33 9.21 1.86
N ILE A 65 16.86 8.67 2.96
CA ILE A 65 18.17 9.09 3.49
C ILE A 65 19.29 8.39 2.71
N ASN A 66 20.07 9.18 1.97
CA ASN A 66 21.08 8.68 1.04
C ASN A 66 22.16 7.86 1.76
N GLY A 67 22.44 6.68 1.21
CA GLY A 67 23.39 5.72 1.79
C GLY A 67 22.80 4.86 2.90
N THR A 68 21.49 4.94 3.16
CA THR A 68 20.76 4.03 4.05
C THR A 68 19.54 3.46 3.32
N ASN A 69 18.69 2.71 4.03
CA ASN A 69 17.38 2.25 3.57
C ASN A 69 16.22 2.96 4.29
N ILE A 70 16.56 3.91 5.18
CA ILE A 70 15.61 4.66 5.99
C ILE A 70 14.86 5.66 5.11
N SER A 71 13.54 5.60 5.17
CA SER A 71 12.66 6.43 4.36
C SER A 71 11.34 6.72 5.05
N THR A 72 10.65 7.74 4.54
CA THR A 72 9.26 8.08 4.87
C THR A 72 8.54 8.55 3.61
N ILE A 73 7.24 8.78 3.70
CA ILE A 73 6.44 9.34 2.61
C ILE A 73 5.57 10.49 3.12
N THR A 74 5.18 11.39 2.21
CA THR A 74 4.21 12.43 2.55
C THR A 74 2.79 11.87 2.61
N ASN A 75 1.95 12.49 3.44
CA ASN A 75 0.52 12.18 3.53
C ASN A 75 -0.30 12.88 2.41
N THR A 76 -1.64 12.82 2.48
CA THR A 76 -2.51 13.43 1.45
C THR A 76 -2.49 14.96 1.46
N GLN A 77 -1.85 15.57 2.46
CA GLN A 77 -1.64 17.01 2.56
C GLN A 77 -0.19 17.40 2.23
N GLY A 78 0.62 16.47 1.73
CA GLY A 78 2.02 16.68 1.40
C GLY A 78 2.94 16.77 2.62
N ASN A 79 2.45 16.54 3.83
CA ASN A 79 3.24 16.65 5.05
C ASN A 79 4.04 15.37 5.31
N PHE A 80 5.25 15.48 5.84
CA PHE A 80 6.09 14.36 6.24
C PHE A 80 6.62 14.50 7.67
N LEU A 81 6.94 13.35 8.26
CA LEU A 81 7.76 13.20 9.46
C LEU A 81 8.90 12.23 9.12
N LEU A 82 10.14 12.71 9.25
CA LEU A 82 11.35 11.94 9.05
C LEU A 82 12.16 11.88 10.36
N LYS A 83 12.26 10.69 10.92
CA LYS A 83 13.11 10.35 12.06
C LYS A 83 14.43 9.78 11.57
N VAL A 84 15.52 10.39 12.02
CA VAL A 84 16.88 10.10 11.55
C VAL A 84 17.75 9.71 12.75
N PRO A 85 18.31 8.49 12.77
CA PRO A 85 19.31 8.12 13.78
C PRO A 85 20.46 9.13 13.84
N LYS A 86 20.91 9.51 15.04
CA LYS A 86 21.94 10.57 15.24
C LYS A 86 23.24 10.34 14.46
N LYS A 87 23.58 9.09 14.13
CA LYS A 87 24.74 8.73 13.28
C LYS A 87 24.64 9.15 11.82
N TYR A 88 23.45 9.55 11.35
CA TYR A 88 23.18 9.88 9.95
C TYR A 88 22.84 11.36 9.72
N THR A 89 23.05 12.24 10.71
CA THR A 89 22.71 13.67 10.64
C THR A 89 23.49 14.45 9.59
N ASN A 90 24.62 13.94 9.13
CA ASN A 90 25.42 14.51 8.05
C ASN A 90 25.02 14.00 6.65
N ARG A 91 23.99 13.16 6.54
CA ARG A 91 23.54 12.60 5.27
C ARG A 91 22.65 13.58 4.50
N ARG A 92 22.45 13.27 3.22
CA ARG A 92 21.52 13.97 2.33
C ARG A 92 20.23 13.17 2.22
N VAL A 93 19.13 13.84 1.91
CA VAL A 93 17.82 13.25 1.63
C VAL A 93 17.49 13.47 0.16
N THR A 94 17.12 12.39 -0.53
CA THR A 94 16.52 12.48 -1.86
C THR A 94 15.00 12.51 -1.72
N VAL A 95 14.37 13.51 -2.32
CA VAL A 95 12.92 13.66 -2.39
C VAL A 95 12.46 13.47 -3.82
N SER A 96 11.59 12.49 -4.04
CA SER A 96 11.12 12.10 -5.37
C SER A 96 9.60 11.96 -5.41
N PHE A 97 9.03 12.30 -6.57
CA PHE A 97 7.61 12.19 -6.84
C PHE A 97 7.36 11.97 -8.35
N LEU A 98 6.31 11.23 -8.69
CA LEU A 98 5.98 10.88 -10.07
C LEU A 98 5.65 12.11 -10.91
N GLY A 99 6.38 12.30 -12.01
CA GLY A 99 6.25 13.42 -12.94
C GLY A 99 7.09 14.64 -12.57
N TYR A 100 7.98 14.53 -11.57
CA TYR A 100 8.77 15.64 -11.05
C TYR A 100 10.26 15.34 -11.07
N THR A 101 11.05 16.40 -11.22
CA THR A 101 12.50 16.34 -11.02
C THR A 101 12.80 16.14 -9.54
N SER A 102 13.59 15.10 -9.23
CA SER A 102 13.90 14.78 -7.84
C SER A 102 14.96 15.71 -7.27
N LYS A 103 14.89 15.96 -5.96
CA LYS A 103 15.72 16.95 -5.27
C LYS A 103 16.55 16.29 -4.18
N VAL A 104 17.85 16.60 -4.14
CA VAL A 104 18.77 16.14 -3.09
C VAL A 104 19.10 17.30 -2.17
N ILE A 105 18.86 17.14 -0.87
CA ILE A 105 19.00 18.21 0.13
C ILE A 105 19.82 17.70 1.31
N SER A 106 20.71 18.51 1.89
CA SER A 106 21.44 18.11 3.10
C SER A 106 20.51 18.14 4.32
N LEU A 107 20.63 17.16 5.23
CA LEU A 107 19.88 17.19 6.50
C LEU A 107 20.23 18.42 7.37
N SER A 108 21.39 19.03 7.17
CA SER A 108 21.76 20.30 7.79
C SER A 108 20.86 21.46 7.38
N ASP A 109 20.21 21.35 6.22
CA ASP A 109 19.39 22.42 5.64
C ASP A 109 17.91 22.26 6.01
N PHE A 110 17.56 21.18 6.74
CA PHE A 110 16.22 20.97 7.23
C PHE A 110 16.01 21.76 8.53
N ASP A 111 14.91 22.51 8.55
CA ASP A 111 14.29 22.94 9.80
C ASP A 111 13.67 21.70 10.47
N LYS A 112 13.84 21.59 11.80
CA LYS A 112 13.29 20.48 12.58
C LYS A 112 11.77 20.42 12.53
N ASP A 113 11.12 21.58 12.54
CA ASP A 113 9.67 21.67 12.73
C ASP A 113 8.93 22.01 11.42
N ASN A 114 9.59 22.69 10.46
CA ASN A 114 8.90 23.17 9.27
C ASN A 114 9.77 23.34 8.01
N THR A 115 10.24 22.24 7.44
CA THR A 115 10.93 22.25 6.14
C THR A 115 9.92 22.25 4.97
N THR A 116 9.99 23.23 4.06
CA THR A 116 9.19 23.20 2.82
C THR A 116 10.04 22.83 1.61
N ILE A 117 9.75 21.69 0.99
CA ILE A 117 10.47 21.15 -0.16
C ILE A 117 9.62 21.38 -1.41
N LYS A 118 10.18 22.09 -2.39
CA LYS A 118 9.52 22.39 -3.67
C LYS A 118 10.10 21.50 -4.75
N LEU A 119 9.25 20.74 -5.45
CA LEU A 119 9.64 19.97 -6.63
C LEU A 119 9.12 20.62 -7.91
N GLU A 120 9.88 20.50 -8.99
CA GLU A 120 9.51 21.06 -10.29
C GLU A 120 8.89 19.98 -11.17
N THR A 121 7.76 20.31 -11.80
CA THR A 121 7.15 19.45 -12.81
C THR A 121 8.11 19.29 -13.97
N TYR A 122 8.28 18.06 -14.41
CA TYR A 122 9.02 17.80 -15.63
C TYR A 122 8.16 18.20 -16.83
N ILE A 123 8.61 19.21 -17.56
CA ILE A 123 8.03 19.65 -18.83
C ILE A 123 9.16 19.66 -19.85
N GLU A 124 9.50 18.51 -20.40
CA GLU A 124 10.14 18.48 -21.72
C GLU A 124 9.10 18.02 -22.73
N GLU A 125 9.09 18.66 -23.90
CA GLU A 125 8.36 18.16 -25.06
C GLU A 125 8.81 16.72 -25.31
N LEU A 126 7.83 15.85 -25.58
CA LEU A 126 8.01 14.42 -25.82
C LEU A 126 9.07 14.21 -26.91
N SER A 127 10.33 14.13 -26.53
CA SER A 127 11.34 13.51 -27.36
C SER A 127 10.90 12.06 -27.43
N GLU A 128 10.34 11.68 -28.57
CA GLU A 128 9.97 10.31 -28.88
C GLU A 128 11.22 9.46 -28.72
N VAL A 129 11.41 8.91 -27.52
CA VAL A 129 12.52 7.99 -27.27
C VAL A 129 12.26 6.84 -28.21
N LYS A 130 13.18 6.64 -29.16
CA LYS A 130 13.09 5.55 -30.14
C LYS A 130 13.00 4.24 -29.37
N ILE A 131 11.77 3.77 -29.19
CA ILE A 131 11.50 2.53 -28.49
C ILE A 131 11.87 1.42 -29.46
N ASN A 132 12.88 0.60 -29.12
CA ASN A 132 13.12 -0.67 -29.83
C ASN A 132 12.06 -1.74 -29.47
N ILE A 133 10.90 -1.33 -28.98
CA ILE A 133 9.79 -2.19 -28.57
C ILE A 133 8.63 -1.89 -29.50
N LYS A 134 8.14 -2.95 -30.14
CA LYS A 134 7.15 -2.90 -31.22
C LYS A 134 5.83 -2.28 -30.80
N ASP A 135 5.36 -2.60 -29.59
CA ASP A 135 4.06 -2.16 -29.06
C ASP A 135 3.99 -2.26 -27.53
N ALA A 136 2.95 -1.65 -26.93
CA ALA A 136 2.76 -1.61 -25.48
C ALA A 136 2.58 -3.01 -24.86
N THR A 137 1.98 -3.95 -25.59
CA THR A 137 1.82 -5.35 -25.14
C THR A 137 3.19 -6.01 -24.97
N SER A 138 4.06 -5.83 -25.96
CA SER A 138 5.42 -6.35 -25.96
C SER A 138 6.25 -5.76 -24.80
N LEU A 139 6.06 -4.47 -24.50
CA LEU A 139 6.71 -3.83 -23.34
C LEU A 139 6.28 -4.48 -22.02
N VAL A 140 4.98 -4.72 -21.81
CA VAL A 140 4.47 -5.37 -20.60
C VAL A 140 4.99 -6.81 -20.49
N GLN A 141 5.01 -7.56 -21.60
CA GLN A 141 5.58 -8.91 -21.62
C GLN A 141 7.07 -8.92 -21.22
N GLU A 142 7.86 -8.00 -21.75
CA GLU A 142 9.28 -7.90 -21.44
C GLU A 142 9.53 -7.47 -19.99
N MET A 143 8.73 -6.53 -19.46
CA MET A 143 8.74 -6.15 -18.05
C MET A 143 8.53 -7.36 -17.13
N LEU A 144 7.55 -8.22 -17.46
CA LEU A 144 7.27 -9.44 -16.68
C LEU A 144 8.42 -10.45 -16.75
N LYS A 145 9.02 -10.65 -17.94
CA LYS A 145 10.16 -11.56 -18.13
C LYS A 145 11.37 -11.15 -17.30
N ARG A 146 11.64 -9.85 -17.19
CA ARG A 146 12.78 -9.29 -16.44
C ARG A 146 12.58 -9.25 -14.94
N LYS A 147 11.51 -9.84 -14.39
CA LYS A 147 11.26 -9.87 -12.94
C LYS A 147 12.48 -10.39 -12.16
N GLY A 148 13.09 -11.49 -12.59
CA GLY A 148 14.26 -12.06 -11.89
C GLY A 148 15.50 -11.17 -11.93
N ASP A 149 15.66 -10.40 -13.00
CA ASP A 149 16.79 -9.50 -13.19
C ASP A 149 16.59 -8.18 -12.45
N ASN A 150 15.36 -7.69 -12.38
CA ASN A 150 15.07 -6.36 -11.87
C ASN A 150 14.80 -6.33 -10.37
N TYR A 151 14.30 -7.39 -9.76
CA TYR A 151 13.86 -7.37 -8.35
C TYR A 151 14.80 -8.15 -7.45
N TYR A 152 14.83 -7.78 -6.16
CA TYR A 152 15.62 -8.50 -5.16
C TYR A 152 15.25 -9.98 -5.11
N ASN A 153 16.27 -10.83 -5.11
CA ASN A 153 16.09 -12.28 -4.98
C ASN A 153 16.68 -12.85 -3.68
N ASP A 154 16.99 -11.97 -2.74
CA ASP A 154 17.37 -12.32 -1.38
C ASP A 154 16.14 -12.31 -0.47
N ASP A 155 16.20 -13.06 0.64
CA ASP A 155 15.26 -12.88 1.74
C ASP A 155 15.54 -11.51 2.40
N LEU A 156 14.51 -10.68 2.58
CA LEU A 156 14.65 -9.35 3.19
C LEU A 156 13.78 -9.25 4.44
N LYS A 157 14.24 -8.48 5.42
CA LYS A 157 13.44 -8.05 6.56
C LYS A 157 13.16 -6.56 6.39
N MET A 158 11.88 -6.21 6.25
CA MET A 158 11.43 -4.84 6.05
C MET A 158 10.66 -4.36 7.28
N THR A 159 11.00 -3.17 7.77
CA THR A 159 10.21 -2.44 8.76
C THR A 159 9.22 -1.56 8.00
N SER A 160 7.93 -1.67 8.33
CA SER A 160 6.87 -0.97 7.60
C SER A 160 5.85 -0.34 8.53
N PHE A 161 5.38 0.85 8.18
CA PHE A 161 4.21 1.46 8.81
C PHE A 161 2.94 1.07 8.06
N TYR A 162 1.94 0.58 8.79
CA TYR A 162 0.63 0.19 8.31
C TYR A 162 -0.44 1.10 8.91
N ARG A 163 -1.38 1.55 8.09
CA ARG A 163 -2.59 2.24 8.53
C ARG A 163 -3.82 1.70 7.80
N GLU A 164 -4.87 1.43 8.56
CA GLU A 164 -6.21 1.12 8.07
C GLU A 164 -7.22 2.07 8.71
N THR A 165 -8.08 2.63 7.88
CA THR A 165 -9.20 3.46 8.32
C THR A 165 -10.50 2.97 7.73
N ILE A 166 -11.58 3.13 8.50
CA ILE A 166 -12.94 2.92 8.03
C ILE A 166 -13.75 4.18 8.31
N LYS A 167 -14.34 4.75 7.27
CA LYS A 167 -15.26 5.88 7.34
C LYS A 167 -16.68 5.40 7.09
N LYS A 168 -17.62 5.82 7.94
CA LYS A 168 -19.04 5.83 7.63
C LYS A 168 -19.38 7.22 7.10
N ARG A 169 -19.68 7.32 5.80
CA ARG A 169 -19.79 8.58 5.07
C ARG A 169 -18.52 9.43 5.24
N ARG A 170 -18.55 10.49 6.06
CA ARG A 170 -17.42 11.40 6.30
C ARG A 170 -16.75 11.18 7.67
N THR A 171 -17.27 10.28 8.50
CA THR A 171 -16.85 10.10 9.89
C THR A 171 -16.02 8.84 10.04
N TYR A 172 -14.82 8.94 10.60
CA TYR A 172 -14.03 7.77 10.98
C TYR A 172 -14.74 6.99 12.09
N VAL A 173 -14.89 5.68 11.86
CA VAL A 173 -15.48 4.72 12.81
C VAL A 173 -14.48 3.64 13.21
N SER A 174 -13.38 3.48 12.47
CA SER A 174 -12.25 2.66 12.90
C SER A 174 -10.93 3.25 12.40
N LEU A 175 -9.90 3.18 13.23
CA LEU A 175 -8.53 3.53 12.94
C LEU A 175 -7.62 2.46 13.55
N SER A 176 -6.82 1.82 12.71
CA SER A 176 -5.80 0.86 13.10
C SER A 176 -4.46 1.30 12.52
N GLU A 177 -3.43 1.37 13.35
CA GLU A 177 -2.07 1.69 12.94
C GLU A 177 -1.10 0.68 13.55
N ALA A 178 -0.06 0.30 12.80
CA ALA A 178 0.96 -0.62 13.29
C ALA A 178 2.33 -0.40 12.64
N VAL A 179 3.38 -0.73 13.37
CA VAL A 179 4.69 -1.09 12.81
C VAL A 179 4.69 -2.60 12.60
N VAL A 180 4.94 -3.02 11.37
CA VAL A 180 4.91 -4.41 10.91
C VAL A 180 6.30 -4.76 10.38
N GLU A 181 6.81 -5.93 10.80
CA GLU A 181 7.98 -6.56 10.18
C GLU A 181 7.49 -7.47 9.04
N ILE A 182 8.01 -7.26 7.84
CA ILE A 182 7.74 -8.08 6.66
C ILE A 182 9.01 -8.86 6.34
N TYR A 183 8.92 -10.17 6.41
CA TYR A 183 9.94 -11.09 5.95
C TYR A 183 9.63 -11.41 4.48
N LYS A 184 10.13 -10.53 3.61
CA LYS A 184 9.89 -10.53 2.17
C LYS A 184 10.65 -11.70 1.55
N GLN A 185 9.92 -12.57 0.87
CA GLN A 185 10.50 -13.71 0.17
C GLN A 185 10.95 -13.30 -1.24
N PRO A 186 11.98 -13.95 -1.81
CA PRO A 186 12.50 -13.66 -3.14
C PRO A 186 11.42 -13.61 -4.23
N TYR A 187 11.53 -12.65 -5.16
CA TYR A 187 10.52 -12.40 -6.20
C TYR A 187 10.41 -13.51 -7.24
N THR A 188 11.44 -14.35 -7.40
CA THR A 188 11.41 -15.49 -8.34
C THR A 188 10.84 -16.76 -7.72
N THR A 189 10.32 -16.71 -6.49
CA THR A 189 9.77 -17.88 -5.79
C THR A 189 8.30 -17.69 -5.44
N ASP A 190 7.58 -18.81 -5.35
CA ASP A 190 6.17 -18.84 -4.91
C ASP A 190 6.01 -18.80 -3.39
N ARG A 191 7.11 -18.67 -2.64
CA ARG A 191 7.08 -18.54 -1.18
C ARG A 191 6.30 -17.28 -0.80
N SER A 192 5.30 -17.43 0.06
CA SER A 192 4.53 -16.30 0.61
C SER A 192 5.34 -15.49 1.60
N ASP A 193 5.16 -14.17 1.56
CA ASP A 193 5.72 -13.25 2.56
C ASP A 193 5.17 -13.56 3.96
N ILE A 194 6.00 -13.35 4.98
CA ILE A 194 5.63 -13.55 6.39
C ILE A 194 5.56 -12.19 7.08
N LEU A 195 4.52 -11.97 7.89
CA LEU A 195 4.35 -10.73 8.64
C LEU A 195 4.38 -11.01 10.14
N LYS A 196 4.91 -10.05 10.90
CA LYS A 196 4.84 -9.99 12.35
C LYS A 196 4.51 -8.56 12.78
N ILE A 197 3.56 -8.40 13.70
CA ILE A 197 3.29 -7.09 14.30
C ILE A 197 4.35 -6.83 15.36
N TYR A 198 5.02 -5.69 15.25
CA TYR A 198 5.94 -5.23 16.27
C TYR A 198 5.22 -4.36 17.31
N LYS A 199 4.46 -3.36 16.84
CA LYS A 199 3.73 -2.41 17.70
C LYS A 199 2.44 -1.98 17.01
N ALA A 200 1.31 -1.94 17.71
CA ALA A 200 0.03 -1.57 17.11
C ALA A 200 -0.90 -0.84 18.08
N ARG A 201 -1.73 0.05 17.53
CA ARG A 201 -2.85 0.69 18.22
C ARG A 201 -4.09 0.64 17.34
N LYS A 202 -5.24 0.36 17.93
CA LYS A 202 -6.51 0.29 17.21
C LYS A 202 -7.67 0.75 18.09
N SER A 203 -8.54 1.56 17.50
CA SER A 203 -9.78 2.00 18.11
C SER A 203 -10.93 1.85 17.10
N THR A 204 -12.06 1.37 17.59
CA THR A 204 -13.24 1.07 16.79
C THR A 204 -14.50 1.52 17.52
N ASP A 205 -15.30 2.37 16.88
CA ASP A 205 -16.61 2.81 17.39
C ASP A 205 -17.69 1.83 16.91
N TYR A 206 -17.91 0.77 17.69
CA TYR A 206 -18.88 -0.28 17.37
C TYR A 206 -20.34 0.20 17.36
N ASN A 207 -20.66 1.32 18.01
CA ASN A 207 -22.02 1.88 17.97
C ASN A 207 -22.33 2.49 16.60
N LYS A 208 -21.30 3.00 15.91
CA LYS A 208 -21.45 3.58 14.57
C LYS A 208 -21.30 2.56 13.45
N LEU A 209 -20.55 1.48 13.68
CA LEU A 209 -20.54 0.31 12.81
C LEU A 209 -21.92 -0.36 12.90
N ASP A 210 -22.72 -0.30 11.83
CA ASP A 210 -23.90 -1.16 11.75
C ASP A 210 -23.44 -2.64 11.91
N THR A 211 -24.34 -3.58 12.23
CA THR A 211 -24.06 -5.03 12.33
C THR A 211 -23.41 -5.63 11.07
N VAL A 212 -23.35 -4.88 9.97
CA VAL A 212 -22.38 -5.07 8.87
C VAL A 212 -21.00 -4.62 9.37
N ALA A 213 -20.44 -5.32 10.34
CA ALA A 213 -19.02 -5.19 10.61
C ALA A 213 -18.31 -5.65 9.33
N PHE A 214 -17.86 -4.69 8.53
CA PHE A 214 -17.08 -4.88 7.32
C PHE A 214 -15.72 -5.41 7.75
N LYS A 215 -15.68 -6.71 8.05
CA LYS A 215 -14.47 -7.41 8.46
C LYS A 215 -13.69 -7.73 7.19
N LEU A 216 -12.92 -6.76 6.72
CA LEU A 216 -11.90 -7.02 5.71
C LEU A 216 -10.91 -8.01 6.33
N ARG A 217 -10.92 -9.24 5.83
CA ARG A 217 -9.87 -10.21 6.14
C ARG A 217 -8.55 -9.71 5.58
N GLY A 218 -7.46 -10.11 6.20
CA GLY A 218 -6.12 -9.85 5.70
C GLY A 218 -5.38 -8.76 6.44
N GLY A 219 -6.09 -7.70 6.86
CA GLY A 219 -5.46 -6.55 7.51
C GLY A 219 -4.19 -6.13 6.75
N PRO A 220 -3.01 -6.11 7.40
CA PRO A 220 -1.73 -5.83 6.75
C PRO A 220 -1.42 -6.66 5.49
N PHE A 221 -1.83 -7.93 5.39
CA PHE A 221 -1.55 -8.76 4.22
C PHE A 221 -2.16 -8.24 2.91
N ASN A 222 -3.28 -7.51 2.98
CA ASN A 222 -3.93 -7.00 1.77
C ASN A 222 -2.99 -6.12 0.94
N THR A 223 -2.12 -5.37 1.63
CA THR A 223 -1.10 -4.49 1.01
C THR A 223 0.01 -5.26 0.29
N LEU A 224 0.25 -6.53 0.65
CA LEU A 224 1.23 -7.37 -0.04
C LEU A 224 0.63 -8.12 -1.24
N TYR A 225 -0.69 -8.36 -1.26
CA TYR A 225 -1.34 -8.97 -2.41
C TYR A 225 -1.38 -8.05 -3.64
N VAL A 226 -1.27 -6.73 -3.43
CA VAL A 226 -1.19 -5.76 -4.52
C VAL A 226 0.24 -5.57 -5.05
N ASP A 227 1.25 -6.24 -4.47
CA ASP A 227 2.57 -6.34 -5.07
C ASP A 227 2.48 -7.19 -6.35
N ILE A 228 2.30 -6.51 -7.48
CA ILE A 228 2.12 -7.12 -8.82
C ILE A 228 3.31 -8.01 -9.19
N MET A 229 4.53 -7.58 -8.88
CA MET A 229 5.72 -8.36 -9.25
C MET A 229 5.87 -9.61 -8.38
N LYS A 230 5.45 -9.56 -7.11
CA LYS A 230 5.39 -10.78 -6.29
C LYS A 230 4.20 -11.67 -6.67
N ASN A 231 3.07 -11.08 -7.02
CA ASN A 231 1.79 -11.77 -7.27
C ASN A 231 1.33 -11.65 -8.73
N THR A 232 2.26 -11.82 -9.66
CA THR A 232 2.06 -11.52 -11.09
C THR A 232 0.83 -12.20 -11.68
N SER A 233 0.64 -13.49 -11.37
CA SER A 233 -0.48 -14.30 -11.87
C SER A 233 -1.86 -13.80 -11.42
N MET A 234 -1.96 -12.89 -10.46
CA MET A 234 -3.24 -12.29 -10.05
C MET A 234 -3.75 -11.24 -11.05
N LEU A 235 -2.84 -10.54 -11.73
CA LEU A 235 -3.20 -9.49 -12.70
C LEU A 235 -2.83 -9.88 -14.14
N PHE A 236 -1.65 -10.47 -14.32
CA PHE A 236 -1.03 -10.71 -15.63
C PHE A 236 -0.51 -12.15 -15.69
N ASP A 237 -1.31 -13.05 -16.25
CA ASP A 237 -0.86 -14.41 -16.59
C ASP A 237 -0.46 -14.51 -18.08
N GLU A 238 -0.04 -15.70 -18.51
CA GLU A 238 0.39 -15.95 -19.90
C GLU A 238 -0.68 -15.61 -20.95
N ASN A 239 -1.96 -15.57 -20.58
CA ASN A 239 -3.07 -15.26 -21.48
C ASN A 239 -3.60 -13.83 -21.27
N MET A 240 -2.84 -12.95 -20.62
CA MET A 240 -3.27 -11.57 -20.37
C MET A 240 -3.68 -10.82 -21.66
N VAL A 241 -3.04 -11.14 -22.78
CA VAL A 241 -3.34 -10.55 -24.10
C VAL A 241 -4.73 -10.92 -24.63
N ASP A 242 -5.32 -12.02 -24.14
CA ASP A 242 -6.68 -12.44 -24.48
C ASP A 242 -7.74 -11.69 -23.69
N VAL A 243 -7.37 -10.93 -22.66
CA VAL A 243 -8.35 -10.28 -21.76
C VAL A 243 -8.11 -8.80 -21.54
N TYR A 244 -6.91 -8.30 -21.85
CA TYR A 244 -6.56 -6.89 -21.74
C TYR A 244 -6.18 -6.28 -23.09
N ASP A 245 -6.53 -5.01 -23.27
CA ASP A 245 -5.93 -4.11 -24.24
C ASP A 245 -4.84 -3.28 -23.56
N PHE A 246 -3.68 -3.14 -24.21
CA PHE A 246 -2.56 -2.31 -23.75
C PHE A 246 -2.29 -1.19 -24.74
N THR A 247 -2.15 0.04 -24.26
CA THR A 247 -1.83 1.21 -25.08
C THR A 247 -0.81 2.10 -24.39
N PHE A 248 0.05 2.75 -25.17
CA PHE A 248 0.96 3.76 -24.64
C PHE A 248 0.18 5.01 -24.20
N ASP A 249 0.69 5.64 -23.16
CA ASP A 249 0.38 7.01 -22.77
C ASP A 249 1.66 7.86 -22.88
N ASN A 250 1.55 9.16 -22.60
CA ASN A 250 2.69 10.05 -22.51
C ASN A 250 3.69 9.53 -21.46
N SER A 251 4.94 9.41 -21.87
CA SER A 251 6.03 9.06 -20.96
C SER A 251 6.24 10.14 -19.91
N THR A 252 6.85 9.78 -18.79
CA THR A 252 7.04 10.66 -17.63
C THR A 252 8.40 10.40 -16.97
N LYS A 253 8.66 11.01 -15.81
CA LYS A 253 9.92 10.89 -15.07
C LYS A 253 9.66 10.61 -13.59
N ILE A 254 10.43 9.72 -12.99
CA ILE A 254 10.45 9.45 -11.54
C ILE A 254 11.91 9.30 -11.14
N ASP A 255 12.36 9.95 -10.07
CA ASP A 255 13.73 9.81 -9.57
C ASP A 255 14.80 10.00 -10.66
N ASN A 256 14.58 11.02 -11.48
CA ASN A 256 15.38 11.33 -12.66
C ASN A 256 15.47 10.23 -13.76
N ARG A 257 14.67 9.18 -13.68
CA ARG A 257 14.56 8.09 -14.67
C ARG A 257 13.40 8.33 -15.62
N LEU A 258 13.60 8.08 -16.92
CA LEU A 258 12.52 8.08 -17.90
C LEU A 258 11.62 6.87 -17.70
N ILE A 259 10.30 7.10 -17.73
CA ILE A 259 9.28 6.11 -17.43
C ILE A 259 8.31 6.03 -18.61
N HIS A 260 8.21 4.84 -19.21
CA HIS A 260 7.12 4.51 -20.13
C HIS A 260 5.83 4.31 -19.34
N VAL A 261 4.74 4.91 -19.84
CA VAL A 261 3.41 4.76 -19.24
C VAL A 261 2.56 3.88 -20.16
N VAL A 262 2.05 2.78 -19.62
CA VAL A 262 1.18 1.84 -20.35
C VAL A 262 -0.18 1.82 -19.67
N ASN A 263 -1.21 2.21 -20.41
CA ASN A 263 -2.60 1.97 -20.03
C ASN A 263 -2.93 0.49 -20.28
N PHE A 264 -3.68 -0.11 -19.37
CA PHE A 264 -4.27 -1.42 -19.57
C PHE A 264 -5.76 -1.41 -19.20
N LYS A 265 -6.59 -2.13 -19.96
CA LYS A 265 -8.03 -2.20 -19.70
C LYS A 265 -8.61 -3.52 -20.15
N GLN A 266 -9.50 -4.09 -19.36
CA GLN A 266 -10.20 -5.31 -19.75
C GLN A 266 -10.94 -5.13 -21.08
N LYS A 267 -10.91 -6.16 -21.93
CA LYS A 267 -11.62 -6.19 -23.21
C LYS A 267 -13.13 -6.25 -23.00
N ARG A 268 -13.89 -5.65 -23.93
CA ARG A 268 -15.35 -5.48 -23.80
C ARG A 268 -16.13 -6.79 -23.63
N TYR A 269 -15.65 -7.90 -24.21
CA TYR A 269 -16.33 -9.20 -24.09
C TYR A 269 -16.08 -9.90 -22.75
N VAL A 270 -15.14 -9.42 -21.93
CA VAL A 270 -14.85 -10.01 -20.63
C VAL A 270 -15.89 -9.51 -19.63
N THR A 271 -16.74 -10.43 -19.16
CA THR A 271 -17.83 -10.12 -18.22
C THR A 271 -17.47 -10.36 -16.76
N ASP A 272 -16.36 -11.04 -16.50
CA ASP A 272 -15.80 -11.17 -15.16
C ASP A 272 -15.05 -9.89 -14.80
N PRO A 273 -15.20 -9.36 -13.57
CA PRO A 273 -14.48 -8.19 -13.11
C PRO A 273 -12.97 -8.40 -13.22
N LEU A 274 -12.33 -7.66 -14.12
CA LEU A 274 -10.89 -7.54 -14.25
C LEU A 274 -10.49 -6.09 -14.01
N PHE A 275 -9.20 -5.80 -14.13
CA PHE A 275 -8.64 -4.51 -13.76
C PHE A 275 -8.55 -3.55 -14.94
N TYR A 276 -8.32 -2.28 -14.65
CA TYR A 276 -7.86 -1.30 -15.61
C TYR A 276 -7.02 -0.26 -14.89
N GLY A 277 -6.08 0.37 -15.59
CA GLY A 277 -5.18 1.32 -14.95
C GLY A 277 -3.95 1.65 -15.77
N LYS A 278 -2.90 2.08 -15.07
CA LYS A 278 -1.62 2.47 -15.63
C LYS A 278 -0.48 1.71 -14.96
N LEU A 279 0.45 1.23 -15.79
CA LEU A 279 1.75 0.71 -15.41
C LEU A 279 2.81 1.75 -15.76
N TYR A 280 3.74 1.98 -14.84
CA TYR A 280 4.86 2.90 -15.01
C TYR A 280 6.14 2.08 -15.06
N ILE A 281 6.78 2.02 -16.22
CA ILE A 281 7.86 1.09 -16.52
C ILE A 281 9.14 1.88 -16.81
N ASP A 282 10.21 1.62 -16.07
CA ASP A 282 11.52 2.26 -16.26
C ASP A 282 12.05 1.97 -17.66
N ALA A 283 12.41 3.00 -18.42
CA ALA A 283 12.76 2.87 -19.83
C ALA A 283 14.10 2.14 -20.07
N GLN A 284 14.97 2.06 -19.07
CA GLN A 284 16.30 1.43 -19.22
C GLN A 284 16.28 -0.03 -18.79
N THR A 285 15.69 -0.32 -17.63
CA THR A 285 15.66 -1.64 -17.01
C THR A 285 14.41 -2.44 -17.36
N LEU A 286 13.35 -1.75 -17.81
CA LEU A 286 12.01 -2.30 -18.00
C LEU A 286 11.40 -2.85 -16.70
N ALA A 287 11.83 -2.31 -15.55
CA ALA A 287 11.23 -2.62 -14.25
C ALA A 287 9.91 -1.85 -14.06
N LEU A 288 8.93 -2.48 -13.41
CA LEU A 288 7.72 -1.78 -12.95
C LEU A 288 8.09 -0.90 -11.75
N THR A 289 7.98 0.42 -11.90
CA THR A 289 8.27 1.39 -10.83
C THR A 289 7.03 1.72 -10.01
N ASN A 290 5.88 1.78 -10.66
CA ASN A 290 4.59 2.10 -10.05
C ASN A 290 3.46 1.43 -10.85
N ALA A 291 2.35 1.12 -10.18
CA ALA A 291 1.09 0.84 -10.85
C ALA A 291 -0.07 1.47 -10.07
N LYS A 292 -1.03 2.03 -10.82
CA LYS A 292 -2.31 2.55 -10.30
C LYS A 292 -3.44 1.91 -11.09
N PHE A 293 -4.32 1.21 -10.40
CA PHE A 293 -5.34 0.41 -11.07
C PHE A 293 -6.61 0.26 -10.25
N TYR A 294 -7.67 -0.12 -10.94
CA TYR A 294 -9.02 -0.20 -10.42
C TYR A 294 -9.62 -1.54 -10.83
N LEU A 295 -10.47 -2.12 -9.98
CA LEU A 295 -11.33 -3.22 -10.40
C LEU A 295 -12.51 -2.65 -11.22
N ASN A 296 -12.84 -3.28 -12.34
CA ASN A 296 -14.07 -2.98 -13.06
C ASN A 296 -15.28 -3.43 -12.22
N LEU A 297 -16.16 -2.49 -11.86
CA LEU A 297 -17.34 -2.72 -11.04
C LEU A 297 -18.66 -2.79 -11.82
N ASP A 298 -18.61 -2.85 -13.16
CA ASP A 298 -19.79 -2.88 -14.03
C ASP A 298 -20.70 -4.06 -13.66
N ASN A 299 -20.10 -5.24 -13.45
CA ASN A 299 -20.81 -6.41 -12.91
C ASN A 299 -20.73 -6.45 -11.37
N LYS A 300 -21.53 -5.61 -10.71
CA LYS A 300 -21.56 -5.47 -9.24
C LYS A 300 -21.77 -6.78 -8.48
N GLN A 301 -22.55 -7.72 -9.04
CA GLN A 301 -22.84 -9.02 -8.41
C GLN A 301 -21.63 -9.95 -8.41
N LYS A 302 -20.82 -9.93 -9.48
CA LYS A 302 -19.56 -10.67 -9.50
C LYS A 302 -18.49 -9.94 -8.71
N ALA A 303 -18.42 -8.61 -8.82
CA ALA A 303 -17.42 -7.79 -8.13
C ALA A 303 -17.57 -7.89 -6.61
N SER A 304 -18.79 -7.92 -6.09
CA SER A 304 -19.06 -8.06 -4.66
C SER A 304 -18.47 -9.34 -4.05
N LYS A 305 -18.32 -10.42 -4.84
CA LYS A 305 -17.73 -11.70 -4.39
C LYS A 305 -16.24 -11.60 -4.09
N PHE A 306 -15.52 -10.61 -4.61
CA PHE A 306 -14.10 -10.39 -4.31
C PHE A 306 -13.89 -9.80 -2.90
N PHE A 307 -14.89 -9.09 -2.36
CA PHE A 307 -14.71 -8.31 -1.14
C PHE A 307 -15.51 -8.82 0.06
N ILE A 308 -16.60 -9.56 -0.21
CA ILE A 308 -17.64 -9.82 0.78
C ILE A 308 -17.71 -11.30 1.09
N ILE A 309 -17.22 -11.66 2.28
CA ILE A 309 -17.28 -13.03 2.80
C ILE A 309 -18.70 -13.37 3.27
N LYS A 310 -19.38 -12.42 3.92
CA LYS A 310 -20.74 -12.59 4.43
C LYS A 310 -21.45 -11.24 4.50
N LYS A 311 -22.65 -11.15 3.91
CA LYS A 311 -23.56 -10.02 4.07
C LYS A 311 -24.68 -10.36 5.06
N PRO A 312 -25.24 -9.39 5.81
CA PRO A 312 -26.47 -9.62 6.56
C PRO A 312 -27.61 -10.05 5.65
N LYS A 313 -28.57 -10.82 6.19
CA LYS A 313 -29.73 -11.30 5.41
C LYS A 313 -30.56 -10.15 4.83
N ASP A 314 -30.70 -9.06 5.58
CA ASP A 314 -31.55 -7.90 5.22
C ASP A 314 -30.75 -6.71 4.66
N ALA A 315 -29.56 -6.98 4.11
CA ALA A 315 -28.71 -5.94 3.52
C ALA A 315 -28.12 -6.39 2.19
N ASP A 316 -28.14 -5.47 1.22
CA ASP A 316 -27.37 -5.56 -0.01
C ASP A 316 -26.15 -4.67 0.09
N VAL A 317 -25.00 -5.23 -0.26
CA VAL A 317 -23.70 -4.58 -0.14
C VAL A 317 -23.08 -4.55 -1.53
N LEU A 318 -22.97 -3.34 -2.08
CA LEU A 318 -22.53 -3.12 -3.45
C LEU A 318 -21.19 -2.38 -3.43
N PRO A 319 -20.13 -2.93 -4.07
CA PRO A 319 -18.91 -2.17 -4.26
C PRO A 319 -19.19 -0.98 -5.18
N ILE A 320 -18.67 0.18 -4.81
CA ILE A 320 -18.76 1.42 -5.59
C ILE A 320 -17.38 1.99 -5.90
N GLU A 321 -16.34 1.53 -5.21
CA GLU A 321 -14.95 1.91 -5.43
C GLU A 321 -14.03 0.73 -5.07
N ALA A 322 -13.01 0.51 -5.89
CA ALA A 322 -11.96 -0.47 -5.65
C ALA A 322 -10.69 0.00 -6.40
N TYR A 323 -9.90 0.81 -5.71
CA TYR A 323 -8.65 1.39 -6.19
C TYR A 323 -7.46 0.75 -5.49
N TYR A 324 -6.38 0.57 -6.25
CA TYR A 324 -5.14 -0.05 -5.81
C TYR A 324 -3.96 0.73 -6.37
N GLN A 325 -2.92 0.83 -5.56
CA GLN A 325 -1.64 1.44 -5.92
C GLN A 325 -0.51 0.63 -5.31
N VAL A 326 0.54 0.43 -6.09
CA VAL A 326 1.81 -0.13 -5.61
C VAL A 326 2.97 0.66 -6.18
N GLU A 327 4.00 0.85 -5.36
CA GLU A 327 5.23 1.53 -5.74
C GLU A 327 6.44 0.69 -5.33
N TYR A 328 7.42 0.66 -6.22
CA TYR A 328 8.69 -0.01 -6.03
C TYR A 328 9.80 1.02 -5.92
N ARG A 329 10.82 0.69 -5.14
CA ARG A 329 12.02 1.53 -4.95
C ARG A 329 13.24 0.77 -5.43
N GLU A 330 14.20 1.51 -5.96
CA GLU A 330 15.45 0.96 -6.48
C GLU A 330 16.58 1.17 -5.47
N LYS A 331 17.41 0.14 -5.33
CA LYS A 331 18.66 0.16 -4.59
C LYS A 331 19.66 -0.77 -5.29
N GLU A 332 20.84 -0.25 -5.60
CA GLU A 332 21.96 -1.05 -6.13
C GLU A 332 21.58 -1.86 -7.39
N GLY A 333 20.78 -1.28 -8.27
CA GLY A 333 20.30 -1.89 -9.51
C GLY A 333 19.11 -2.84 -9.33
N LYS A 334 18.59 -3.03 -8.11
CA LYS A 334 17.48 -3.93 -7.81
C LYS A 334 16.29 -3.18 -7.22
N TRP A 335 15.10 -3.61 -7.59
CA TRP A 335 13.83 -3.05 -7.14
C TRP A 335 13.22 -3.88 -6.01
N TYR A 336 12.54 -3.21 -5.08
CA TYR A 336 11.81 -3.82 -3.98
C TYR A 336 10.49 -3.08 -3.71
N TYR A 337 9.53 -3.78 -3.10
CA TYR A 337 8.26 -3.21 -2.64
C TYR A 337 8.51 -2.04 -1.67
N GLY A 338 7.98 -0.85 -1.99
CA GLY A 338 8.18 0.37 -1.18
C GLY A 338 6.90 0.91 -0.55
N TYR A 339 5.79 0.91 -1.29
CA TYR A 339 4.50 1.42 -0.81
C TYR A 339 3.35 0.68 -1.48
N SER A 340 2.23 0.56 -0.77
CA SER A 340 0.94 0.31 -1.42
C SER A 340 -0.22 0.96 -0.70
N ARG A 341 -1.30 1.15 -1.46
CA ARG A 341 -2.55 1.72 -1.00
C ARG A 341 -3.73 1.00 -1.64
N ILE A 342 -4.76 0.78 -0.84
CA ILE A 342 -6.03 0.20 -1.25
C ILE A 342 -7.14 1.12 -0.75
N GLN A 343 -8.06 1.48 -1.64
CA GLN A 343 -9.27 2.20 -1.29
C GLN A 343 -10.47 1.42 -1.78
N LEU A 344 -11.35 1.04 -0.87
CA LEU A 344 -12.59 0.35 -1.21
C LEU A 344 -13.78 1.16 -0.69
N GLY A 345 -14.81 1.26 -1.53
CA GLY A 345 -16.07 1.92 -1.20
C GLY A 345 -17.23 0.95 -1.34
N PHE A 346 -18.14 0.97 -0.38
CA PHE A 346 -19.33 0.13 -0.36
C PHE A 346 -20.58 0.95 -0.06
N LYS A 347 -21.61 0.70 -0.86
CA LYS A 347 -22.98 1.14 -0.57
C LYS A 347 -23.74 -0.02 0.06
N ILE A 348 -24.34 0.24 1.22
CA ILE A 348 -25.18 -0.71 1.93
C ILE A 348 -26.62 -0.23 1.87
N ASP A 349 -27.47 -1.01 1.21
CA ASP A 349 -28.91 -0.80 1.16
C ASP A 349 -29.58 -1.79 2.13
N TRP A 350 -30.31 -1.28 3.12
CA TRP A 350 -31.03 -2.12 4.09
C TRP A 350 -32.51 -2.19 3.72
N THR A 351 -33.10 -3.39 3.75
CA THR A 351 -34.52 -3.60 3.40
C THR A 351 -35.48 -2.73 4.24
N LYS A 352 -35.11 -2.41 5.49
CA LYS A 352 -35.93 -1.67 6.45
C LYS A 352 -35.49 -0.21 6.68
N LYS A 353 -34.50 0.32 5.92
CA LYS A 353 -34.07 1.73 6.07
C LYS A 353 -34.28 2.48 4.76
N TRP A 354 -34.81 3.69 4.84
CA TRP A 354 -35.04 4.55 3.68
C TRP A 354 -33.75 5.14 3.08
N PHE A 355 -32.66 5.16 3.86
CA PHE A 355 -31.38 5.69 3.42
C PHE A 355 -30.31 4.60 3.42
N ASN A 356 -29.55 4.56 2.32
CA ASN A 356 -28.35 3.75 2.24
C ASN A 356 -27.25 4.24 3.20
N THR A 357 -26.28 3.38 3.47
CA THR A 357 -25.08 3.73 4.22
C THR A 357 -23.86 3.56 3.33
N LEU A 358 -23.00 4.57 3.28
CA LEU A 358 -21.72 4.52 2.56
C LEU A 358 -20.60 4.23 3.53
N TYR A 359 -19.78 3.23 3.20
CA TYR A 359 -18.54 2.92 3.91
C TYR A 359 -17.36 3.06 2.95
N TYR A 360 -16.29 3.69 3.43
CA TYR A 360 -15.01 3.78 2.73
C TYR A 360 -13.93 3.23 3.63
N THR A 361 -13.13 2.32 3.09
CA THR A 361 -11.93 1.81 3.75
C THR A 361 -10.71 2.29 2.98
N THR A 362 -9.68 2.68 3.72
CA THR A 362 -8.36 2.95 3.15
C THR A 362 -7.35 2.15 3.93
N ILE A 363 -6.54 1.37 3.23
CA ILE A 363 -5.45 0.57 3.76
C ILE A 363 -4.18 1.05 3.08
N GLU A 364 -3.15 1.37 3.85
CA GLU A 364 -1.85 1.77 3.32
C GLU A 364 -0.71 1.13 4.09
N MET A 365 0.38 0.84 3.38
CA MET A 365 1.61 0.36 3.97
C MET A 365 2.81 0.98 3.28
N ALA A 366 3.70 1.58 4.07
CA ALA A 366 4.97 2.14 3.61
C ALA A 366 6.12 1.38 4.26
N VAL A 367 7.04 0.85 3.45
CA VAL A 367 8.34 0.36 3.93
C VAL A 367 9.15 1.58 4.35
N THR A 368 9.65 1.58 5.58
CA THR A 368 10.41 2.69 6.16
C THR A 368 11.87 2.35 6.42
N ASP A 369 12.21 1.06 6.48
CA ASP A 369 13.58 0.57 6.49
C ASP A 369 13.60 -0.90 6.02
N TRP A 370 14.76 -1.39 5.60
CA TRP A 370 14.94 -2.82 5.32
C TRP A 370 16.41 -3.25 5.39
N GLU A 371 16.60 -4.55 5.63
CA GLU A 371 17.90 -5.22 5.63
C GLU A 371 17.79 -6.60 4.98
N LYS A 372 18.93 -7.14 4.54
CA LYS A 372 18.99 -8.56 4.13
C LYS A 372 18.73 -9.44 5.35
N SER A 373 18.01 -10.52 5.12
CA SER A 373 17.62 -11.45 6.18
C SER A 373 17.98 -12.88 5.82
N ASP A 374 18.10 -13.71 6.85
CA ASP A 374 18.31 -15.14 6.70
C ASP A 374 17.21 -15.95 7.43
N VAL A 375 17.23 -17.27 7.20
CA VAL A 375 16.25 -18.20 7.77
C VAL A 375 16.23 -18.17 9.31
N SER A 376 17.36 -17.88 9.96
CA SER A 376 17.49 -17.85 11.41
C SER A 376 16.75 -16.67 12.04
N GLN A 377 16.55 -15.59 11.28
CA GLN A 377 15.84 -14.40 11.73
C GLN A 377 14.31 -14.50 11.58
N LEU A 378 13.81 -15.56 10.94
CA LEU A 378 12.37 -15.74 10.73
C LEU A 378 11.62 -15.87 12.07
N PRO A 379 10.43 -15.25 12.17
CA PRO A 379 9.66 -15.31 13.40
C PRO A 379 9.09 -16.71 13.60
N LYS A 380 8.93 -17.11 14.86
CA LYS A 380 8.28 -18.38 15.23
C LYS A 380 6.85 -18.38 14.70
N LEU A 381 6.32 -19.55 14.35
CA LEU A 381 4.97 -19.70 13.77
C LEU A 381 3.87 -19.01 14.59
N LYS A 382 3.97 -19.02 15.92
CA LYS A 382 3.01 -18.38 16.83
C LYS A 382 3.01 -16.84 16.75
N ASP A 383 4.12 -16.24 16.33
CA ASP A 383 4.30 -14.80 16.22
C ASP A 383 3.99 -14.29 14.80
N ARG A 384 3.74 -15.22 13.86
CA ARG A 384 3.35 -14.90 12.48
C ARG A 384 1.90 -14.48 12.41
N LEU A 385 1.64 -13.40 11.68
CA LEU A 385 0.30 -13.03 11.31
C LEU A 385 -0.29 -14.05 10.35
N ARG A 386 -1.57 -14.37 10.58
CA ARG A 386 -2.35 -15.18 9.65
C ARG A 386 -2.86 -14.29 8.52
N PRO A 387 -2.90 -14.75 7.26
CA PRO A 387 -3.48 -13.99 6.15
C PRO A 387 -4.98 -13.69 6.28
N SER A 388 -5.67 -14.29 7.25
CA SER A 388 -7.07 -14.00 7.57
C SER A 388 -7.24 -13.14 8.82
N VAL A 389 -6.16 -12.59 9.38
CA VAL A 389 -6.19 -11.84 10.64
C VAL A 389 -7.10 -10.62 10.54
N ILE A 390 -7.73 -10.27 11.65
CA ILE A 390 -8.42 -9.01 11.87
C ILE A 390 -7.74 -8.40 13.10
N MET A 391 -7.24 -7.19 12.96
CA MET A 391 -6.57 -6.48 14.06
C MET A 391 -7.52 -6.34 15.26
N SER A 392 -7.09 -6.76 16.45
CA SER A 392 -7.83 -6.56 17.69
C SER A 392 -7.74 -5.11 18.16
N ASP A 393 -8.77 -4.62 18.86
CA ASP A 393 -8.67 -3.30 19.47
C ASP A 393 -7.58 -3.27 20.55
N ASN A 394 -6.82 -2.18 20.55
CA ASN A 394 -5.82 -1.89 21.55
C ASN A 394 -5.65 -0.38 21.63
N THR A 395 -6.32 0.23 22.60
CA THR A 395 -6.38 1.69 22.73
C THR A 395 -5.22 2.29 23.50
N SER A 396 -4.40 1.46 24.18
CA SER A 396 -3.28 1.90 25.01
C SER A 396 -2.31 2.81 24.26
N GLY A 397 -2.02 2.49 23.00
CA GLY A 397 -1.11 3.27 22.15
C GLY A 397 -1.63 4.64 21.69
N PHE A 398 -2.88 5.00 21.98
CA PHE A 398 -3.37 6.36 21.75
C PHE A 398 -3.09 7.29 22.93
N LYS A 399 -2.78 6.75 24.12
CA LYS A 399 -2.49 7.55 25.32
C LYS A 399 -1.06 8.12 25.34
N ASP A 400 -0.16 7.53 24.56
CA ASP A 400 1.27 7.85 24.50
C ASP A 400 1.58 8.73 23.26
N PRO A 401 1.98 10.00 23.43
CA PRO A 401 2.40 10.87 22.31
C PRO A 401 3.66 10.36 21.59
N GLU A 402 4.54 9.66 22.31
CA GLU A 402 5.80 9.10 21.79
C GLU A 402 5.64 7.64 21.36
N PHE A 403 4.40 7.18 21.16
CA PHE A 403 4.08 5.78 20.88
C PHE A 403 4.91 5.18 19.74
N TRP A 404 5.28 5.96 18.72
CA TRP A 404 6.07 5.45 17.60
C TRP A 404 7.59 5.46 17.83
N GLY A 405 8.11 6.09 18.89
CA GLY A 405 9.54 6.10 19.22
C GLY A 405 10.41 6.52 18.03
N ALA A 406 11.45 5.76 17.71
CA ALA A 406 12.34 6.02 16.58
C ALA A 406 11.77 5.63 15.20
N TYR A 407 10.61 4.97 15.14
CA TYR A 407 10.05 4.48 13.88
C TYR A 407 9.44 5.60 13.05
N ASN A 408 9.84 5.66 11.78
CA ASN A 408 9.19 6.47 10.77
C ASN A 408 7.75 5.98 10.53
N VAL A 409 6.82 6.92 10.44
CA VAL A 409 5.39 6.69 10.21
C VAL A 409 4.87 7.72 9.21
N ILE A 410 3.73 7.43 8.58
CA ILE A 410 3.06 8.41 7.72
C ILE A 410 2.34 9.40 8.63
N GLU A 411 2.62 10.69 8.46
CA GLU A 411 1.96 11.74 9.26
C GLU A 411 0.44 11.68 9.06
N PRO A 412 -0.38 11.70 10.13
CA PRO A 412 -1.83 11.68 9.98
C PRO A 412 -2.31 12.95 9.28
N ASP A 413 -3.25 12.81 8.35
CA ASP A 413 -3.95 13.97 7.81
C ASP A 413 -4.84 14.60 8.90
N LYS A 414 -5.16 15.90 8.80
CA LYS A 414 -6.02 16.62 9.76
C LYS A 414 -7.30 15.85 10.16
N PRO A 415 -8.04 15.19 9.24
CA PRO A 415 -9.22 14.40 9.62
C PRO A 415 -8.90 13.17 10.49
N ILE A 416 -7.74 12.54 10.30
CA ILE A 416 -7.26 11.40 11.10
C ILE A 416 -6.78 11.90 12.46
N GLU A 417 -6.03 13.00 12.49
CA GLU A 417 -5.60 13.67 13.72
C GLU A 417 -6.81 14.03 14.60
N SER A 418 -7.84 14.65 14.00
CA SER A 418 -9.11 14.92 14.68
C SER A 418 -9.81 13.66 15.21
N ALA A 419 -9.65 12.51 14.55
CA ALA A 419 -10.18 11.24 15.02
C ALA A 419 -9.37 10.69 16.20
N ILE A 420 -8.03 10.78 16.14
CA ILE A 420 -7.12 10.43 17.23
C ILE A 420 -7.42 11.25 18.48
N GLU A 421 -7.57 12.58 18.35
CA GLU A 421 -7.92 13.45 19.47
C GLU A 421 -9.26 13.07 20.11
N LYS A 422 -10.26 12.69 19.31
CA LYS A 422 -11.57 12.24 19.83
C LYS A 422 -11.43 10.95 20.62
N ILE A 423 -10.66 9.99 20.12
CA ILE A 423 -10.35 8.74 20.83
C ILE A 423 -9.64 9.05 22.16
N GLN A 424 -8.62 9.92 22.14
CA GLN A 424 -7.90 10.34 23.34
C GLN A 424 -8.81 11.02 24.37
N LYS A 425 -9.72 11.90 23.93
CA LYS A 425 -10.70 12.57 24.81
C LYS A 425 -11.68 11.58 25.43
N GLN A 426 -12.09 10.53 24.72
CA GLN A 426 -12.95 9.47 25.27
C GLN A 426 -12.20 8.67 26.35
N LEU A 427 -10.97 8.26 26.08
CA LEU A 427 -10.12 7.50 27.01
C LEU A 427 -9.71 8.25 28.29
N LYS A 428 -9.95 9.58 28.36
CA LYS A 428 -9.75 10.40 29.56
C LYS A 428 -11.01 10.50 30.45
N LYS A 429 -12.18 10.17 29.88
CA LYS A 429 -13.47 10.22 30.59
C LYS A 429 -13.83 8.88 31.23
N ASP A 430 -13.29 7.80 30.67
CA ASP A 430 -13.29 6.44 31.23
C ASP A 430 -12.11 6.28 32.20
#